data_AF-A0A966Q219-F1
#
_entry.id   AF-A0A966Q219-F1
#
_cell.length_a   1.000
_cell.length_b   1.000
_cell.length_c   1.000
_cell.angle_alpha   90.00
_cell.angle_beta   90.00
_cell.angle_gamma   90.00
#
_symmetry.space_group_name_H-M   'P 1'
#
loop_
_entity.id
_entity.type
_entity.pdbx_description
1 polymer ?
#
loop_
_entity_poly.entity_id
_entity_poly.type
_entity_poly.pdbx_seq_one_letter_code
_entity_poly.pdbx_strand_id
1 'polypeptide(L)'
;MGHQQNTVDFILKNVADGKRGFGDASNVGAGKTLSALSTISELYTYHRQKKVFALILLPTEKLYKTWRDEISKHFDQSIRILEQQANGSLKGKEIDGLNLVITTMGRNREHLLEKKWLFVVIDECLTVQNKEAQQTMSAWIQSIHSTYGVLLLSATFFRTRFDKLLYMLKMLNCNLPETKEYLDTILCDSIKVHLPASKREWKDTVLRYQLDTSKRKVYDSILESDLSNEMKYVRLHQFIREHIDYCNMFVNTIQKLEKGKKALIYAESKLEAEQFAKNIPDVGLYPDISKRHVVVSYANGTYGLNDLVGFNVLVTRPPEPDKLPQMKGRLDRPGQLSNQLEIIYILLENTIEEATYLRIDLCNKFYSNHIMPISEFYSLALK
;
A
#
# COMPACT_ATOMS: atom_id res chain seq x y z
N MET A 1 -16.32 13.19 -6.21
CA MET A 1 -16.45 14.32 -5.29
C MET A 1 -17.25 13.96 -4.04
N GLY A 2 -18.39 13.26 -4.12
CA GLY A 2 -19.16 12.92 -2.91
C GLY A 2 -18.43 12.09 -1.84
N HIS A 3 -17.56 11.14 -2.23
CA HIS A 3 -16.90 10.24 -1.28
C HIS A 3 -15.73 10.89 -0.51
N GLN A 4 -14.96 11.77 -1.17
CA GLN A 4 -13.90 12.56 -0.53
C GLN A 4 -14.49 13.48 0.55
N GLN A 5 -15.61 14.15 0.24
CA GLN A 5 -16.31 14.99 1.20
C GLN A 5 -16.81 14.18 2.40
N ASN A 6 -17.33 12.97 2.18
CA ASN A 6 -17.75 12.09 3.28
C ASN A 6 -16.60 11.72 4.24
N THR A 7 -15.37 11.51 3.72
CA THR A 7 -14.18 11.31 4.59
C THR A 7 -13.91 12.56 5.41
N VAL A 8 -13.94 13.73 4.79
CA VAL A 8 -13.67 15.02 5.44
C VAL A 8 -14.72 15.29 6.53
N ASP A 9 -16.00 15.17 6.21
CA ASP A 9 -17.11 15.41 7.14
C ASP A 9 -17.06 14.45 8.34
N PHE A 10 -16.75 13.17 8.08
CA PHE A 10 -16.54 12.18 9.14
C PHE A 10 -15.41 12.62 10.10
N ILE A 11 -14.27 13.05 9.56
CA ILE A 11 -13.14 13.48 10.38
C ILE A 11 -13.49 14.75 11.16
N LEU A 12 -14.04 15.78 10.51
CA LEU A 12 -14.38 17.04 11.15
C LEU A 12 -15.40 16.88 12.28
N LYS A 13 -16.45 16.06 12.05
CA LYS A 13 -17.43 15.75 13.08
C LYS A 13 -16.78 15.11 14.31
N ASN A 14 -15.97 14.08 14.11
CA ASN A 14 -15.33 13.38 15.21
C ASN A 14 -14.27 14.26 15.91
N VAL A 15 -13.58 15.14 15.19
CA VAL A 15 -12.69 16.15 15.79
C VAL A 15 -13.47 17.12 16.68
N ALA A 16 -14.66 17.56 16.26
CA ALA A 16 -15.54 18.40 17.08
C ALA A 16 -15.98 17.67 18.36
N ASP A 17 -16.16 16.35 18.29
CA ASP A 17 -16.47 15.48 19.44
C ASP A 17 -15.23 15.18 20.32
N GLY A 18 -14.08 15.80 20.04
CA GLY A 18 -12.84 15.64 20.81
C GLY A 18 -12.03 14.39 20.46
N LYS A 19 -12.43 13.63 19.44
CA LYS A 19 -11.63 12.51 18.94
C LYS A 19 -10.42 13.03 18.17
N ARG A 20 -9.41 12.18 18.13
CA ARG A 20 -8.15 12.40 17.44
C ARG A 20 -7.86 11.12 16.68
N GLY A 21 -7.11 11.20 15.58
CA GLY A 21 -6.65 10.01 14.88
C GLY A 21 -7.73 9.32 14.03
N PHE A 22 -7.41 9.06 12.76
CA PHE A 22 -8.33 8.52 11.77
C PHE A 22 -7.57 7.61 10.78
N GLY A 23 -8.28 6.72 10.11
CA GLY A 23 -7.73 5.98 8.99
C GLY A 23 -8.64 5.98 7.77
N ASP A 24 -8.03 5.95 6.61
CA ASP A 24 -8.70 5.77 5.33
C ASP A 24 -8.17 4.48 4.67
N ALA A 25 -9.02 3.45 4.71
CA ALA A 25 -8.75 2.13 4.12
C ALA A 25 -9.36 1.98 2.71
N SER A 26 -9.64 3.09 2.03
CA SER A 26 -10.21 3.06 0.68
C SER A 26 -9.23 2.46 -0.33
N ASN A 27 -9.78 1.89 -1.41
CA ASN A 27 -8.99 1.22 -2.45
C ASN A 27 -7.94 2.15 -3.10
N VAL A 28 -6.95 1.54 -3.75
CA VAL A 28 -5.97 2.27 -4.55
C VAL A 28 -6.70 3.03 -5.66
N GLY A 29 -6.33 4.30 -5.87
CA GLY A 29 -7.00 5.16 -6.86
C GLY A 29 -8.28 5.85 -6.36
N ALA A 30 -8.73 5.61 -5.11
CA ALA A 30 -9.88 6.30 -4.54
C ALA A 30 -9.66 7.80 -4.23
N GLY A 31 -8.44 8.33 -4.46
CA GLY A 31 -8.15 9.75 -4.18
C GLY A 31 -7.90 10.05 -2.70
N LYS A 32 -7.22 9.14 -1.98
CA LYS A 32 -6.82 9.32 -0.57
C LYS A 32 -5.96 10.56 -0.35
N THR A 33 -5.04 10.86 -1.28
CA THR A 33 -4.22 12.07 -1.26
C THR A 33 -5.08 13.33 -1.24
N LEU A 34 -6.08 13.42 -2.12
CA LEU A 34 -7.00 14.56 -2.15
C LEU A 34 -7.85 14.62 -0.87
N SER A 35 -8.35 13.49 -0.37
CA SER A 35 -9.10 13.42 0.89
C SER A 35 -8.27 13.95 2.07
N ALA A 36 -6.99 13.58 2.14
CA ALA A 36 -6.08 14.05 3.18
C ALA A 36 -5.82 15.55 3.08
N LEU A 37 -5.58 16.08 1.88
CA LEU A 37 -5.35 17.51 1.68
C LEU A 37 -6.61 18.34 1.98
N SER A 38 -7.79 17.90 1.54
CA SER A 38 -9.07 18.54 1.87
C SER A 38 -9.31 18.52 3.38
N THR A 39 -9.01 17.41 4.06
CA THR A 39 -9.12 17.32 5.53
C THR A 39 -8.21 18.34 6.22
N ILE A 40 -6.94 18.45 5.82
CA ILE A 40 -6.02 19.44 6.40
C ILE A 40 -6.53 20.86 6.18
N SER A 41 -7.04 21.16 4.97
CA SER A 41 -7.57 22.48 4.63
C SER A 41 -8.77 22.86 5.51
N GLU A 42 -9.72 21.96 5.70
CA GLU A 42 -10.88 22.21 6.57
C GLU A 42 -10.48 22.32 8.04
N LEU A 43 -9.54 21.48 8.52
CA LEU A 43 -9.02 21.59 9.88
C LEU A 43 -8.29 22.92 10.12
N TYR A 44 -7.60 23.45 9.09
CA TYR A 44 -6.96 24.76 9.16
C TYR A 44 -8.00 25.87 9.35
N THR A 45 -9.06 25.86 8.54
CA THR A 45 -10.21 26.77 8.67
C THR A 45 -10.87 26.67 10.03
N TYR A 46 -11.03 25.44 10.55
CA TYR A 46 -11.60 25.17 11.87
C TYR A 46 -10.71 25.68 13.02
N HIS A 47 -9.38 25.55 12.90
CA HIS A 47 -8.42 25.91 13.96
C HIS A 47 -8.17 27.42 14.09
N ARG A 48 -8.38 28.20 13.03
CA ARG A 48 -8.35 29.69 13.03
C ARG A 48 -7.04 30.34 13.53
N GLN A 49 -5.89 29.67 13.39
CA GLN A 49 -4.58 30.25 13.69
C GLN A 49 -3.91 30.82 12.44
N LYS A 50 -3.17 31.93 12.60
CA LYS A 50 -2.50 32.62 11.49
C LYS A 50 -1.41 31.80 10.81
N LYS A 51 -0.69 30.95 11.55
CA LYS A 51 0.42 30.16 11.03
C LYS A 51 0.34 28.76 11.60
N VAL A 52 0.18 27.79 10.71
CA VAL A 52 -0.12 26.40 11.06
C VAL A 52 0.74 25.47 10.23
N PHE A 53 1.17 24.36 10.82
CA PHE A 53 1.95 23.33 10.14
C PHE A 53 1.19 22.02 10.11
N ALA A 54 1.17 21.34 8.97
CA ALA A 54 0.75 19.94 8.90
C ALA A 54 1.89 19.11 8.31
N LEU A 55 1.98 17.84 8.73
CA LEU A 55 3.07 16.95 8.33
C LEU A 55 2.53 15.85 7.43
N ILE A 56 3.22 15.58 6.32
CA ILE A 56 2.97 14.46 5.43
C ILE A 56 4.20 13.55 5.47
N LEU A 57 4.02 12.35 6.00
CA LEU A 57 5.02 11.30 6.10
C LEU A 57 4.85 10.29 4.96
N LEU A 58 5.85 10.20 4.10
CA LEU A 58 5.85 9.33 2.92
C LEU A 58 6.80 8.14 3.10
N PRO A 59 6.50 6.98 2.52
CA PRO A 59 7.43 5.83 2.56
C PRO A 59 8.73 6.11 1.79
N THR A 60 8.70 6.94 0.75
CA THR A 60 9.85 7.21 -0.12
C THR A 60 9.76 8.56 -0.82
N GLU A 61 10.91 9.12 -1.17
CA GLU A 61 11.04 10.40 -1.88
C GLU A 61 10.42 10.37 -3.28
N LYS A 62 10.25 9.17 -3.88
CA LYS A 62 9.56 9.01 -5.17
C LYS A 62 8.14 9.60 -5.17
N LEU A 63 7.51 9.67 -4.00
CA LEU A 63 6.16 10.23 -3.84
C LEU A 63 6.11 11.74 -3.64
N TYR A 64 7.26 12.41 -3.43
CA TYR A 64 7.30 13.87 -3.26
C TYR A 64 6.71 14.58 -4.48
N LYS A 65 7.09 14.13 -5.68
CA LYS A 65 6.56 14.69 -6.91
C LYS A 65 5.05 14.50 -7.00
N THR A 66 4.55 13.30 -6.71
CA THR A 66 3.10 13.02 -6.72
C THR A 66 2.34 13.96 -5.79
N TRP A 67 2.78 14.09 -4.54
CA TRP A 67 2.12 14.99 -3.58
C TRP A 67 2.23 16.47 -3.97
N ARG A 68 3.39 16.92 -4.48
CA ARG A 68 3.52 18.28 -5.01
C ARG A 68 2.58 18.55 -6.17
N ASP A 69 2.50 17.63 -7.12
CA ASP A 69 1.67 17.77 -8.31
C ASP A 69 0.19 17.83 -7.90
N GLU A 70 -0.26 16.99 -6.96
CA GLU A 70 -1.62 17.04 -6.40
C GLU A 70 -1.91 18.35 -5.66
N ILE A 71 -1.00 18.82 -4.81
CA ILE A 71 -1.16 20.09 -4.09
C ILE A 71 -1.26 21.26 -5.08
N SER A 72 -0.36 21.34 -6.06
CA SER A 72 -0.35 22.43 -7.04
C SER A 72 -1.54 22.45 -7.98
N LYS A 73 -2.17 21.29 -8.24
CA LYS A 73 -3.39 21.19 -9.05
C LYS A 73 -4.65 21.62 -8.30
N HIS A 74 -4.73 21.34 -7.01
CA HIS A 74 -5.97 21.42 -6.26
C HIS A 74 -6.02 22.56 -5.23
N PHE A 75 -4.88 23.14 -4.89
CA PHE A 75 -4.77 24.17 -3.86
C PHE A 75 -4.05 25.41 -4.39
N ASP A 76 -4.47 26.56 -3.87
CA ASP A 76 -3.96 27.87 -4.29
C ASP A 76 -2.64 28.25 -3.58
N GLN A 77 -2.20 29.48 -3.80
CA GLN A 77 -0.96 30.01 -3.23
C GLN A 77 -1.01 30.23 -1.69
N SER A 78 -2.16 30.03 -1.03
CA SER A 78 -2.30 30.16 0.43
C SER A 78 -1.67 28.99 1.19
N ILE A 79 -1.30 27.91 0.48
CA ILE A 79 -0.59 26.76 1.01
C ILE A 79 0.88 26.80 0.59
N ARG A 80 1.78 26.67 1.57
CA ARG A 80 3.22 26.53 1.31
C ARG A 80 3.68 25.11 1.53
N ILE A 81 4.36 24.55 0.53
CA ILE A 81 5.08 23.27 0.65
C ILE A 81 6.49 23.52 1.19
N LEU A 82 6.88 22.78 2.22
CA LEU A 82 8.22 22.74 2.79
C LEU A 82 8.74 21.29 2.70
N GLU A 83 9.86 21.08 2.02
CA GLU A 83 10.40 19.73 1.82
C GLU A 83 11.62 19.48 2.70
N GLN A 84 11.56 18.48 3.58
CA GLN A 84 12.72 18.08 4.35
C GLN A 84 13.77 17.46 3.42
N GLN A 85 14.99 18.00 3.46
CA GLN A 85 16.17 17.55 2.73
C GLN A 85 16.91 16.44 3.51
N ALA A 86 17.86 15.78 2.84
CA ALA A 86 18.63 14.68 3.44
C ALA A 86 19.44 15.08 4.68
N ASN A 87 19.84 16.36 4.80
CA ASN A 87 20.55 16.90 5.96
C ASN A 87 19.62 17.38 7.08
N GLY A 88 18.31 17.09 7.00
CA GLY A 88 17.31 17.50 7.96
C GLY A 88 16.73 18.90 7.76
N SER A 89 17.35 19.76 6.95
CA SER A 89 16.86 21.12 6.70
C SER A 89 15.54 21.13 5.89
N LEU A 90 14.71 22.17 6.08
CA LEU A 90 13.49 22.37 5.30
C LEU A 90 13.76 23.31 4.11
N LYS A 91 13.50 22.82 2.90
CA LYS A 91 13.52 23.63 1.68
C LYS A 91 12.18 24.31 1.48
N GLY A 92 12.20 25.63 1.39
CA GLY A 92 11.02 26.49 1.23
C GLY A 92 11.03 27.60 2.27
N LYS A 93 10.19 28.62 2.09
CA LYS A 93 10.02 29.71 3.05
C LYS A 93 8.67 29.59 3.70
N GLU A 94 8.64 29.48 5.02
CA GLU A 94 7.40 29.47 5.78
C GLU A 94 6.59 30.74 5.53
N ILE A 95 5.26 30.61 5.58
CA ILE A 95 4.33 31.72 5.42
C ILE A 95 3.41 31.84 6.64
N ASP A 96 2.80 33.00 6.79
CA ASP A 96 1.63 33.17 7.65
C ASP A 96 0.42 32.57 6.92
N GLY A 97 0.20 31.28 7.18
CA GLY A 97 -0.88 30.48 6.63
C GLY A 97 -0.65 29.00 6.91
N LEU A 98 -1.16 28.15 6.02
CA LEU A 98 -0.95 26.70 6.08
C LEU A 98 0.39 26.31 5.45
N ASN A 99 1.26 25.70 6.25
CA ASN A 99 2.56 25.18 5.83
C ASN A 99 2.51 23.64 5.84
N LEU A 100 2.50 23.02 4.67
CA LEU A 100 2.58 21.58 4.50
C LEU A 100 4.04 21.13 4.46
N VAL A 101 4.47 20.40 5.47
CA VAL A 101 5.80 19.79 5.51
C VAL A 101 5.73 18.39 4.93
N ILE A 102 6.48 18.14 3.86
CA ILE A 102 6.60 16.83 3.23
C ILE A 102 7.95 16.22 3.60
N THR A 103 7.93 15.02 4.17
CA THR A 103 9.14 14.25 4.44
C THR A 103 8.95 12.74 4.21
N THR A 104 10.03 11.98 4.30
CA THR A 104 9.96 10.51 4.35
C THR A 104 10.06 9.98 5.76
N MET A 105 9.57 8.75 5.96
CA MET A 105 9.75 7.98 7.20
C MET A 105 11.22 7.89 7.63
N GLY A 106 12.13 7.66 6.66
CA GLY A 106 13.57 7.58 6.92
C GLY A 106 14.19 8.91 7.33
N ARG A 107 13.82 10.01 6.66
CA ARG A 107 14.32 11.36 7.01
C ARG A 107 13.79 11.82 8.36
N ASN A 108 12.51 11.60 8.66
CA ASN A 108 11.93 11.92 9.97
C ASN A 108 12.56 11.09 11.11
N ARG A 109 13.04 9.88 10.82
CA ARG A 109 13.80 9.07 11.78
C ARG A 109 15.16 9.69 12.09
N GLU A 110 15.92 10.05 11.05
CA GLU A 110 17.29 10.56 11.17
C GLU A 110 17.33 11.99 11.68
N HIS A 111 16.35 12.79 11.26
CA HIS A 111 16.24 14.21 11.52
C HIS A 111 14.80 14.54 11.93
N LEU A 112 14.49 14.30 13.20
CA LEU A 112 13.15 14.55 13.74
C LEU A 112 12.80 16.04 13.63
N LEU A 113 11.61 16.33 13.11
CA LEU A 113 11.13 17.70 12.97
C LEU A 113 10.46 18.17 14.27
N GLU A 114 11.00 19.23 14.88
CA GLU A 114 10.47 19.83 16.11
C GLU A 114 9.47 20.95 15.79
N LYS A 115 8.24 20.58 15.43
CA LYS A 115 7.13 21.52 15.23
C LYS A 115 5.85 21.02 15.91
N LYS A 116 4.96 21.95 16.26
CA LYS A 116 3.58 21.63 16.65
C LYS A 116 2.76 21.44 15.37
N TRP A 117 2.17 20.27 15.22
CA TRP A 117 1.39 19.95 14.02
C TRP A 117 -0.09 20.19 14.26
N LEU A 118 -0.78 20.73 13.28
CA LEU A 118 -2.23 20.66 13.21
C LEU A 118 -2.69 19.21 13.08
N PHE A 119 -2.06 18.51 12.14
CA PHE A 119 -2.43 17.18 11.71
C PHE A 119 -1.23 16.48 11.07
N VAL A 120 -1.13 15.17 11.25
CA VAL A 120 -0.10 14.32 10.62
C VAL A 120 -0.79 13.36 9.66
N VAL A 121 -0.26 13.22 8.45
CA VAL A 121 -0.71 12.22 7.48
C VAL A 121 0.40 11.22 7.28
N ILE A 122 0.09 9.93 7.42
CA ILE A 122 1.02 8.84 7.11
C ILE A 122 0.51 8.11 5.87
N ASP A 123 1.20 8.34 4.75
CA ASP A 123 0.91 7.64 3.51
C ASP A 123 1.52 6.22 3.54
N GLU A 124 0.81 5.23 3.01
CA GLU A 124 1.13 3.80 3.13
C GLU A 124 1.50 3.39 4.58
N CYS A 125 0.53 3.55 5.48
CA CYS A 125 0.69 3.38 6.94
C CYS A 125 1.18 2.00 7.40
N LEU A 126 1.19 0.99 6.54
CA LEU A 126 1.79 -0.33 6.84
C LEU A 126 3.27 -0.25 7.21
N THR A 127 3.94 0.85 6.87
CA THR A 127 5.33 1.13 7.27
C THR A 127 5.52 1.38 8.77
N VAL A 128 4.44 1.68 9.52
CA VAL A 128 4.46 1.97 10.97
C VAL A 128 3.90 0.84 11.85
N GLN A 129 3.86 -0.40 11.33
CA GLN A 129 3.37 -1.56 12.08
C GLN A 129 4.41 -2.19 13.03
N ASN A 130 5.70 -1.91 12.84
CA ASN A 130 6.74 -2.52 13.65
C ASN A 130 7.10 -1.62 14.83
N LYS A 131 6.68 -2.01 16.04
CA LYS A 131 6.98 -1.29 17.29
C LYS A 131 8.46 -1.08 17.57
N GLU A 132 9.31 -2.02 17.13
CA GLU A 132 10.76 -1.96 17.37
C GLU A 132 11.48 -1.09 16.32
N ALA A 133 10.80 -0.67 15.24
CA ALA A 133 11.42 0.13 14.21
C ALA A 133 11.47 1.61 14.62
N GLN A 134 12.67 2.20 14.61
CA GLN A 134 12.87 3.62 14.96
C GLN A 134 11.99 4.57 14.13
N GLN A 135 11.78 4.31 12.83
CA GLN A 135 10.90 5.12 11.98
C GLN A 135 9.45 5.18 12.51
N THR A 136 8.99 4.07 13.09
CA THR A 136 7.65 3.95 13.67
C THR A 136 7.55 4.81 14.93
N MET A 137 8.57 4.75 15.79
CA MET A 137 8.66 5.60 16.98
C MET A 137 8.72 7.08 16.62
N SER A 138 9.50 7.46 15.62
CA SER A 138 9.55 8.85 15.14
C SER A 138 8.21 9.32 14.60
N ALA A 139 7.48 8.51 13.83
CA ALA A 139 6.13 8.87 13.37
C ALA A 139 5.10 8.95 14.50
N TRP A 140 5.24 8.09 15.50
CA TRP A 140 4.43 8.11 16.72
C TRP A 140 4.59 9.45 17.47
N ILE A 141 5.84 9.89 17.68
CA ILE A 141 6.15 11.18 18.32
C ILE A 141 5.46 12.33 17.58
N GLN A 142 5.55 12.36 16.24
CA GLN A 142 4.89 13.41 15.46
C GLN A 142 3.37 13.37 15.63
N SER A 143 2.78 12.18 15.66
CA SER A 143 1.33 12.00 15.82
C SER A 143 0.84 12.48 17.19
N ILE A 144 1.58 12.24 18.27
CA ILE A 144 1.27 12.76 19.61
C ILE A 144 1.35 14.29 19.65
N HIS A 145 2.37 14.86 19.00
CA HIS A 145 2.60 16.32 18.95
C HIS A 145 1.62 17.05 18.01
N SER A 146 0.66 16.33 17.43
CA SER A 146 -0.36 16.89 16.58
C SER A 146 -1.64 17.23 17.33
N THR A 147 -2.21 18.42 17.11
CA THR A 147 -3.48 18.87 17.68
C THR A 147 -4.62 17.88 17.43
N TYR A 148 -4.85 17.48 16.18
CA TYR A 148 -5.96 16.58 15.79
C TYR A 148 -5.53 15.12 15.55
N GLY A 149 -4.26 14.81 15.82
CA GLY A 149 -3.70 13.46 15.71
C GLY A 149 -3.25 13.13 14.30
N VAL A 150 -3.59 11.93 13.84
CA VAL A 150 -3.05 11.35 12.59
C VAL A 150 -4.14 10.95 11.61
N LEU A 151 -3.84 10.95 10.32
CA LEU A 151 -4.58 10.23 9.29
C LEU A 151 -3.70 9.14 8.68
N LEU A 152 -4.05 7.89 8.93
CA LEU A 152 -3.40 6.72 8.36
C LEU A 152 -4.00 6.40 6.99
N LEU A 153 -3.19 6.37 5.93
CA LEU A 153 -3.65 6.03 4.59
C LEU A 153 -3.07 4.69 4.16
N SER A 154 -3.91 3.73 3.78
CA SER A 154 -3.48 2.56 3.02
C SER A 154 -4.67 1.89 2.34
N ALA A 155 -4.43 1.06 1.32
CA ALA A 155 -5.47 0.19 0.78
C ALA A 155 -5.70 -1.07 1.63
N THR A 156 -4.73 -1.44 2.48
CA THR A 156 -4.89 -2.50 3.48
C THR A 156 -4.23 -2.09 4.77
N PHE A 157 -4.88 -2.36 5.90
CA PHE A 157 -4.33 -2.07 7.23
C PHE A 157 -3.65 -3.31 7.83
N PHE A 158 -3.80 -4.48 7.21
CA PHE A 158 -3.31 -5.75 7.72
C PHE A 158 -2.31 -6.40 6.75
N ARG A 159 -1.33 -7.09 7.33
CA ARG A 159 -0.35 -7.92 6.60
C ARG A 159 -0.47 -9.38 7.00
N THR A 160 -0.19 -9.69 8.26
CA THR A 160 -0.14 -11.09 8.71
C THR A 160 -0.40 -11.28 10.20
N ARG A 161 -0.09 -10.29 11.04
CA ARG A 161 -0.17 -10.45 12.49
C ARG A 161 -0.98 -9.34 13.15
N PHE A 162 -1.89 -9.72 14.04
CA PHE A 162 -2.77 -8.80 14.74
C PHE A 162 -2.02 -7.91 15.74
N ASP A 163 -0.97 -8.40 16.39
CA ASP A 163 -0.14 -7.60 17.31
C ASP A 163 0.42 -6.33 16.62
N LYS A 164 0.89 -6.49 15.38
CA LYS A 164 1.41 -5.41 14.54
C LYS A 164 0.33 -4.44 14.08
N LEU A 165 -0.85 -4.96 13.75
CA LEU A 165 -2.02 -4.14 13.40
C LEU A 165 -2.46 -3.31 14.60
N LEU A 166 -2.69 -3.94 15.76
CA LEU A 166 -3.16 -3.29 16.98
C LEU A 166 -2.18 -2.20 17.43
N TYR A 167 -0.88 -2.46 17.32
CA TYR A 167 0.12 -1.43 17.60
C TYR A 167 -0.01 -0.21 16.67
N MET A 168 -0.22 -0.40 15.37
CA MET A 168 -0.45 0.70 14.44
C MET A 168 -1.77 1.43 14.75
N LEU A 169 -2.85 0.70 15.04
CA LEU A 169 -4.16 1.28 15.37
C LEU A 169 -4.13 2.10 16.67
N LYS A 170 -3.19 1.81 17.58
CA LYS A 170 -2.95 2.64 18.75
C LYS A 170 -2.69 4.11 18.38
N MET A 171 -2.09 4.39 17.21
CA MET A 171 -1.83 5.76 16.74
C MET A 171 -3.12 6.56 16.55
N LEU A 172 -4.25 5.86 16.34
CA LEU A 172 -5.55 6.47 16.22
C LEU A 172 -6.05 7.02 17.56
N ASN A 173 -5.49 6.60 18.71
CA ASN A 173 -5.84 7.15 20.02
C ASN A 173 -7.37 7.20 20.29
N CYS A 174 -8.07 6.11 19.93
CA CYS A 174 -9.53 5.97 20.09
C CYS A 174 -9.97 5.71 21.54
N ASN A 175 -9.04 5.67 22.50
CA ASN A 175 -9.27 5.36 23.91
C ASN A 175 -9.93 3.98 24.18
N LEU A 176 -9.85 3.06 23.22
CA LEU A 176 -10.29 1.68 23.36
C LEU A 176 -9.08 0.77 23.61
N PRO A 177 -9.23 -0.34 24.36
CA PRO A 177 -8.15 -1.31 24.53
C PRO A 177 -7.69 -1.87 23.19
N GLU A 178 -6.38 -1.89 22.94
CA GLU A 178 -5.82 -2.41 21.67
C GLU A 178 -5.69 -3.93 21.70
N THR A 179 -6.82 -4.62 21.89
CA THR A 179 -6.93 -6.07 21.88
C THR A 179 -7.77 -6.56 20.71
N LYS A 180 -7.72 -7.87 20.44
CA LYS A 180 -8.45 -8.45 19.31
C LYS A 180 -9.97 -8.30 19.48
N GLU A 181 -10.45 -8.33 20.73
CA GLU A 181 -11.88 -8.24 21.08
C GLU A 181 -12.46 -6.85 20.73
N TYR A 182 -11.66 -5.80 20.81
CA TYR A 182 -12.08 -4.43 20.47
C TYR A 182 -11.79 -4.04 19.03
N LEU A 183 -11.15 -4.91 18.24
CA LEU A 183 -10.69 -4.59 16.89
C LEU A 183 -11.81 -4.02 16.00
N ASP A 184 -12.96 -4.71 15.93
CA ASP A 184 -14.07 -4.26 15.09
C ASP A 184 -14.64 -2.91 15.55
N THR A 185 -14.59 -2.66 16.85
CA THR A 185 -15.02 -1.37 17.41
C THR A 185 -14.03 -0.27 17.04
N ILE A 186 -12.72 -0.51 17.17
CA ILE A 186 -11.67 0.45 16.77
C ILE A 186 -11.79 0.77 15.28
N LEU A 187 -11.97 -0.25 14.45
CA LEU A 187 -12.09 -0.07 13.00
C LEU A 187 -13.37 0.71 12.65
N CYS A 188 -14.52 0.36 13.21
CA CYS A 188 -15.77 1.09 12.97
C CYS A 188 -15.73 2.53 13.47
N ASP A 189 -15.06 2.78 14.60
CA ASP A 189 -15.02 4.10 15.24
C ASP A 189 -14.12 5.09 14.49
N SER A 190 -12.97 4.62 14.01
CA SER A 190 -11.89 5.50 13.54
C SER A 190 -11.48 5.30 12.07
N ILE A 191 -11.96 4.25 11.39
CA ILE A 191 -11.59 3.96 10.00
C ILE A 191 -12.77 4.23 9.05
N LYS A 192 -12.51 5.01 8.00
CA LYS A 192 -13.43 5.17 6.88
C LYS A 192 -12.98 4.34 5.68
N VAL A 193 -13.95 3.75 4.99
CA VAL A 193 -13.75 2.94 3.80
C VAL A 193 -14.66 3.41 2.69
N HIS A 194 -14.09 3.76 1.54
CA HIS A 194 -14.84 4.00 0.32
C HIS A 194 -14.53 2.94 -0.71
N LEU A 195 -15.58 2.22 -1.13
CA LEU A 195 -15.53 1.27 -2.23
C LEU A 195 -16.07 1.94 -3.50
N PRO A 196 -15.46 1.69 -4.67
CA PRO A 196 -16.03 2.15 -5.94
C PRO A 196 -17.40 1.49 -6.18
N ALA A 197 -18.33 2.25 -6.75
CA ALA A 197 -19.71 1.80 -7.04
C ALA A 197 -19.76 0.62 -8.01
N SER A 198 -18.77 0.50 -8.91
CA SER A 198 -18.57 -0.68 -9.75
C SER A 198 -17.42 -1.51 -9.19
N LYS A 199 -17.72 -2.67 -8.59
CA LYS A 199 -16.70 -3.71 -8.37
C LYS A 199 -16.49 -4.44 -9.68
N ARG A 200 -15.29 -4.32 -10.26
CA ARG A 200 -14.85 -5.23 -11.32
C ARG A 200 -14.61 -6.60 -10.70
N GLU A 201 -14.98 -7.64 -11.43
CA GLU A 201 -14.77 -9.01 -10.98
C GLU A 201 -13.30 -9.39 -11.17
N TRP A 202 -12.68 -9.92 -10.12
CA TRP A 202 -11.33 -10.46 -10.18
C TRP A 202 -11.40 -11.99 -10.19
N LYS A 203 -10.87 -12.59 -11.25
CA LYS A 203 -10.64 -14.04 -11.31
C LYS A 203 -9.25 -14.35 -10.81
N ASP A 204 -9.16 -15.16 -9.76
CA ASP A 204 -7.90 -15.62 -9.19
C ASP A 204 -7.57 -17.02 -9.74
N THR A 205 -6.44 -17.15 -10.43
CA THR A 205 -5.93 -18.42 -10.98
C THR A 205 -4.57 -18.73 -10.36
N VAL A 206 -4.35 -19.96 -9.89
CA VAL A 206 -3.05 -20.40 -9.37
C VAL A 206 -2.48 -21.49 -10.28
N LEU A 207 -1.37 -21.18 -10.95
CA LEU A 207 -0.60 -22.13 -11.74
C LEU A 207 0.47 -22.74 -10.85
N ARG A 208 0.32 -24.04 -10.65
CA ARG A 208 1.14 -24.83 -9.73
C ARG A 208 2.22 -25.59 -10.49
N TYR A 209 3.46 -25.42 -10.04
CA TYR A 209 4.63 -26.10 -10.60
C TYR A 209 5.30 -26.95 -9.52
N GLN A 210 5.81 -28.10 -9.92
CA GLN A 210 6.51 -29.01 -9.01
C GLN A 210 8.02 -28.92 -9.23
N LEU A 211 8.77 -29.09 -8.13
CA LEU A 211 10.19 -29.35 -8.21
C LEU A 211 10.42 -30.70 -8.88
N ASP A 212 11.38 -30.79 -9.79
CA ASP A 212 11.83 -32.08 -10.28
C ASP A 212 12.47 -32.89 -9.14
N THR A 213 12.57 -34.20 -9.34
CA THR A 213 13.04 -35.14 -8.32
C THR A 213 14.44 -34.80 -7.78
N SER A 214 15.33 -34.23 -8.60
CA SER A 214 16.68 -33.87 -8.16
C SER A 214 16.66 -32.64 -7.25
N LYS A 215 15.91 -31.60 -7.64
CA LYS A 215 15.72 -30.38 -6.86
C LYS A 215 14.96 -30.64 -5.56
N ARG A 216 13.95 -31.51 -5.60
CA ARG A 216 13.17 -31.91 -4.42
C ARG A 216 14.06 -32.53 -3.34
N LYS A 217 14.97 -33.44 -3.70
CA LYS A 217 15.91 -34.04 -2.73
C LYS A 217 16.79 -33.00 -2.04
N VAL A 218 17.31 -32.02 -2.78
CA VAL A 218 18.13 -30.95 -2.19
C VAL A 218 17.27 -30.07 -1.27
N TYR A 219 16.06 -29.74 -1.71
CA TYR A 219 15.11 -28.96 -0.92
C TYR A 219 14.77 -29.63 0.42
N ASP A 220 14.45 -30.92 0.38
CA ASP A 220 14.08 -31.70 1.56
C ASP A 220 15.28 -31.88 2.50
N SER A 221 16.50 -31.99 1.97
CA SER A 221 17.73 -32.02 2.79
C SER A 221 17.92 -30.73 3.62
N ILE A 222 17.47 -29.58 3.11
CA ILE A 222 17.50 -28.32 3.86
C ILE A 222 16.43 -28.35 4.96
N LEU A 223 15.23 -28.87 4.67
CA LEU A 223 14.15 -29.01 5.65
C LEU A 223 14.53 -29.95 6.81
N GLU A 224 15.21 -31.05 6.51
CA GLU A 224 15.62 -32.08 7.47
C GLU A 224 16.88 -31.71 8.26
N SER A 225 17.61 -30.67 7.86
CA SER A 225 18.83 -30.24 8.55
C SER A 225 18.59 -29.81 10.01
N ASP A 226 19.63 -29.84 10.85
CA ASP A 226 19.55 -29.41 12.26
C ASP A 226 19.56 -27.87 12.45
N LEU A 227 19.35 -27.11 11.37
CA LEU A 227 19.34 -25.66 11.41
C LEU A 227 18.10 -25.10 12.13
N SER A 228 18.20 -23.88 12.66
CA SER A 228 17.03 -23.15 13.15
C SER A 228 16.03 -22.90 12.02
N ASN A 229 14.75 -22.72 12.38
CA ASN A 229 13.70 -22.46 11.39
C ASN A 229 13.96 -21.19 10.56
N GLU A 230 14.56 -20.16 11.16
CA GLU A 230 14.95 -18.93 10.46
C GLU A 230 16.05 -19.20 9.42
N MET A 231 17.07 -20.00 9.79
CA MET A 231 18.13 -20.37 8.87
C MET A 231 17.62 -21.28 7.74
N LYS A 232 16.74 -22.24 8.05
CA LYS A 232 16.04 -23.05 7.03
C LYS A 232 15.29 -22.16 6.06
N TYR A 233 14.48 -21.22 6.57
CA TYR A 233 13.72 -20.29 5.74
C TYR A 233 14.61 -19.50 4.78
N VAL A 234 15.73 -18.93 5.26
CA VAL A 234 16.69 -18.21 4.42
C VAL A 234 17.30 -19.12 3.34
N ARG A 235 17.73 -20.34 3.71
CA ARG A 235 18.33 -21.29 2.77
C ARG A 235 17.35 -21.80 1.71
N LEU A 236 16.09 -22.04 2.08
CA LEU A 236 15.06 -22.47 1.14
C LEU A 236 14.74 -21.37 0.12
N HIS A 237 14.68 -20.10 0.55
CA HIS A 237 14.54 -18.96 -0.36
C HIS A 237 15.73 -18.83 -1.31
N GLN A 238 16.94 -18.97 -0.77
CA GLN A 238 18.17 -18.95 -1.58
C GLN A 238 18.16 -20.08 -2.62
N PHE A 239 17.81 -21.30 -2.20
CA PHE A 239 17.71 -22.46 -3.08
C PHE A 239 16.75 -22.18 -4.25
N ILE A 240 15.54 -21.69 -3.96
CA ILE A 240 14.53 -21.38 -4.96
C ILE A 240 15.08 -20.36 -5.97
N ARG A 241 15.69 -19.27 -5.49
CA ARG A 241 16.25 -18.22 -6.34
C ARG A 241 17.36 -18.72 -7.27
N GLU A 242 18.18 -19.66 -6.81
CA GLU A 242 19.35 -20.14 -7.55
C GLU A 242 19.03 -21.29 -8.51
N HIS A 243 18.01 -22.10 -8.21
CA HIS A 243 17.77 -23.36 -8.92
C HIS A 243 16.47 -23.39 -9.72
N ILE A 244 15.57 -22.41 -9.56
CA ILE A 244 14.28 -22.39 -10.24
C ILE A 244 14.29 -21.42 -11.41
N ASP A 245 13.96 -21.96 -12.57
CA ASP A 245 13.81 -21.18 -13.80
C ASP A 245 12.41 -20.59 -13.91
N TYR A 246 12.20 -19.48 -13.19
CA TYR A 246 10.96 -18.73 -13.31
C TYR A 246 10.76 -18.17 -14.71
N CYS A 247 11.83 -17.80 -15.43
CA CYS A 247 11.70 -17.24 -16.78
C CYS A 247 10.92 -18.21 -17.69
N ASN A 248 11.27 -19.49 -17.68
CA ASN A 248 10.55 -20.49 -18.45
C ASN A 248 9.11 -20.72 -17.96
N MET A 249 8.85 -20.66 -16.66
CA MET A 249 7.47 -20.74 -16.12
C MET A 249 6.60 -19.56 -16.59
N PHE A 250 7.15 -18.34 -16.57
CA PHE A 250 6.48 -17.15 -17.07
C PHE A 250 6.28 -17.22 -18.60
N VAL A 251 7.29 -17.64 -19.39
CA VAL A 251 7.15 -17.88 -20.84
C VAL A 251 5.95 -18.80 -21.12
N ASN A 252 5.91 -19.96 -20.48
CA ASN A 252 4.85 -20.95 -20.65
C ASN A 252 3.46 -20.41 -20.27
N THR A 253 3.41 -19.54 -19.26
CA THR A 253 2.16 -18.90 -18.82
C THR A 253 1.69 -17.86 -19.83
N ILE A 254 2.58 -16.96 -20.28
CA ILE A 254 2.25 -15.88 -21.20
C ILE A 254 1.88 -16.40 -22.59
N GLN A 255 2.57 -17.43 -23.10
CA GLN A 255 2.26 -18.04 -24.40
C GLN A 255 0.86 -18.69 -24.44
N LYS A 256 0.34 -19.14 -23.30
CA LYS A 256 -1.00 -19.73 -23.19
C LYS A 256 -2.10 -18.69 -23.04
N LEU A 257 -1.78 -17.40 -22.92
CA LEU A 257 -2.78 -16.34 -22.80
C LEU A 257 -3.51 -16.10 -24.13
N GLU A 258 -4.83 -16.21 -24.09
CA GLU A 258 -5.75 -15.86 -25.19
C GLU A 258 -5.44 -14.47 -25.76
N LYS A 259 -5.60 -14.28 -27.08
CA LYS A 259 -5.23 -13.04 -27.80
C LYS A 259 -5.78 -11.74 -27.19
N GLY A 260 -6.96 -11.79 -26.55
CA GLY A 260 -7.59 -10.63 -25.88
C GLY A 260 -7.01 -10.28 -24.49
N LYS A 261 -6.13 -11.12 -23.95
CA LYS A 261 -5.47 -10.92 -22.65
C LYS A 261 -4.14 -10.18 -22.84
N LYS A 262 -4.03 -9.03 -22.17
CA LYS A 262 -2.84 -8.18 -22.08
C LYS A 262 -2.32 -8.24 -20.64
N ALA A 263 -1.09 -8.69 -20.50
CA ALA A 263 -0.53 -9.02 -19.18
C ALA A 263 0.37 -7.91 -18.67
N LEU A 264 0.14 -7.50 -17.42
CA LEU A 264 1.13 -6.83 -16.59
C LEU A 264 1.86 -7.90 -15.75
N ILE A 265 3.15 -8.03 -15.98
CA ILE A 265 4.01 -9.04 -15.36
C ILE A 265 4.82 -8.37 -14.25
N TYR A 266 4.80 -8.93 -13.05
CA TYR A 266 5.66 -8.47 -11.95
C TYR A 266 6.84 -9.41 -11.71
N ALA A 267 8.03 -8.86 -11.89
CA ALA A 267 9.30 -9.49 -11.56
C ALA A 267 9.79 -9.05 -10.17
N GLU A 268 10.55 -9.91 -9.50
CA GLU A 268 11.15 -9.66 -8.19
C GLU A 268 12.23 -8.58 -8.23
N SER A 269 13.02 -8.57 -9.31
CA SER A 269 14.12 -7.64 -9.48
C SER A 269 14.11 -6.95 -10.84
N LYS A 270 14.89 -5.88 -10.97
CA LYS A 270 15.09 -5.20 -12.26
C LYS A 270 15.76 -6.14 -13.27
N LEU A 271 16.73 -6.92 -12.82
CA LEU A 271 17.45 -7.89 -13.66
C LEU A 271 16.52 -8.97 -14.19
N GLU A 272 15.63 -9.50 -13.35
CA GLU A 272 14.62 -10.48 -13.79
C GLU A 272 13.62 -9.85 -14.78
N ALA A 273 13.19 -8.60 -14.55
CA ALA A 273 12.34 -7.89 -15.49
C ALA A 273 12.99 -7.73 -16.87
N GLU A 274 14.29 -7.40 -16.90
CA GLU A 274 15.08 -7.31 -18.14
C GLU A 274 15.19 -8.69 -18.83
N GLN A 275 15.38 -9.78 -18.07
CA GLN A 275 15.38 -11.14 -18.60
C GLN A 275 14.03 -11.52 -19.20
N PHE A 276 12.92 -11.19 -18.53
CA PHE A 276 11.57 -11.48 -19.04
C PHE A 276 11.30 -10.73 -20.35
N ALA A 277 11.63 -9.43 -20.42
CA ALA A 277 11.45 -8.64 -21.63
C ALA A 277 12.31 -9.17 -22.81
N LYS A 278 13.48 -9.75 -22.52
CA LYS A 278 14.37 -10.32 -23.53
C LYS A 278 13.89 -11.70 -24.03
N ASN A 279 13.40 -12.54 -23.12
CA ASN A 279 13.17 -13.97 -23.39
C ASN A 279 11.70 -14.32 -23.67
N ILE A 280 10.75 -13.50 -23.22
CA ILE A 280 9.32 -13.72 -23.46
C ILE A 280 8.90 -12.92 -24.69
N PRO A 281 8.39 -13.57 -25.76
CA PRO A 281 7.91 -12.87 -26.94
C PRO A 281 6.80 -11.87 -26.60
N ASP A 282 6.81 -10.71 -27.25
CA ASP A 282 5.76 -9.68 -27.13
C ASP A 282 5.58 -9.10 -25.71
N VAL A 283 6.67 -9.12 -24.92
CA VAL A 283 6.76 -8.45 -23.61
C VAL A 283 7.71 -7.24 -23.70
N GLY A 284 7.20 -6.06 -23.38
CA GLY A 284 8.00 -4.83 -23.24
C GLY A 284 8.48 -4.63 -21.81
N LEU A 285 9.63 -3.97 -21.62
CA LEU A 285 10.09 -3.54 -20.30
C LEU A 285 9.54 -2.14 -20.01
N TYR A 286 8.78 -1.97 -18.93
CA TYR A 286 8.25 -0.65 -18.55
C TYR A 286 9.40 0.39 -18.44
N PRO A 287 9.28 1.59 -19.06
CA PRO A 287 8.06 2.25 -19.51
C PRO A 287 7.58 1.93 -20.94
N ASP A 288 8.22 1.01 -21.67
CA ASP A 288 7.75 0.62 -22.99
C ASP A 288 6.48 -0.27 -22.90
N ILE A 289 5.33 0.37 -23.11
CA ILE A 289 4.00 -0.27 -23.16
C ILE A 289 3.52 -0.54 -24.60
N SER A 290 4.40 -0.43 -25.60
CA SER A 290 4.03 -0.62 -27.02
C SER A 290 3.74 -2.08 -27.37
N LYS A 291 4.26 -3.02 -26.57
CA LYS A 291 4.06 -4.46 -26.72
C LYS A 291 2.72 -4.90 -26.12
N ARG A 292 2.26 -6.10 -26.48
CA ARG A 292 1.00 -6.64 -25.95
C ARG A 292 1.04 -6.86 -24.44
N HIS A 293 2.18 -7.28 -23.93
CA HIS A 293 2.43 -7.53 -22.52
C HIS A 293 3.53 -6.57 -22.03
N VAL A 294 3.54 -6.26 -20.74
CA VAL A 294 4.60 -5.45 -20.14
C VAL A 294 5.09 -6.08 -18.85
N VAL A 295 6.39 -5.99 -18.59
CA VAL A 295 7.01 -6.41 -17.33
C VAL A 295 7.52 -5.21 -16.55
N VAL A 296 7.34 -5.27 -15.23
CA VAL A 296 7.84 -4.31 -14.27
C VAL A 296 8.39 -5.04 -13.04
N SER A 297 9.42 -4.51 -12.40
CA SER A 297 9.88 -5.04 -11.11
C SER A 297 8.96 -4.58 -9.97
N TYR A 298 8.86 -5.33 -8.86
CA TYR A 298 8.10 -4.87 -7.69
C TYR A 298 8.55 -3.47 -7.22
N ALA A 299 9.85 -3.19 -7.24
CA ALA A 299 10.38 -1.90 -6.79
C ALA A 299 9.91 -0.71 -7.66
N ASN A 300 9.66 -0.94 -8.96
CA ASN A 300 9.24 0.09 -9.90
C ASN A 300 7.72 0.12 -10.09
N GLY A 301 7.04 -1.02 -10.00
CA GLY A 301 5.60 -1.16 -10.22
C GLY A 301 4.74 -0.86 -9.00
N THR A 302 5.34 -0.67 -7.82
CA THR A 302 4.58 -0.37 -6.58
C THR A 302 4.16 1.10 -6.49
N TYR A 303 4.80 2.05 -7.20
CA TYR A 303 4.54 3.49 -7.03
C TYR A 303 4.31 4.24 -8.36
N GLY A 304 3.23 5.04 -8.40
CA GLY A 304 3.08 6.13 -9.38
C GLY A 304 2.75 5.80 -10.84
N LEU A 305 2.60 4.53 -11.23
CA LEU A 305 2.24 4.15 -12.61
C LEU A 305 0.73 4.30 -12.85
N ASN A 306 0.33 5.10 -13.84
CA ASN A 306 -1.08 5.45 -14.13
C ASN A 306 -1.53 5.08 -15.55
N ASP A 307 -0.61 4.61 -16.39
CA ASP A 307 -0.78 4.32 -17.82
C ASP A 307 -0.99 2.83 -18.12
N LEU A 308 -1.18 2.00 -17.08
CA LEU A 308 -1.33 0.55 -17.19
C LEU A 308 -2.80 0.08 -17.25
N VAL A 309 -3.76 1.00 -17.43
CA VAL A 309 -5.20 0.68 -17.52
C VAL A 309 -5.57 -0.11 -18.79
N GLY A 310 -4.67 -0.19 -19.77
CA GLY A 310 -4.86 -1.00 -20.98
C GLY A 310 -4.61 -2.50 -20.79
N PHE A 311 -4.09 -2.92 -19.63
CA PHE A 311 -3.85 -4.33 -19.28
C PHE A 311 -5.01 -4.90 -18.47
N ASN A 312 -5.29 -6.19 -18.61
CA ASN A 312 -6.43 -6.85 -17.96
C ASN A 312 -6.06 -8.16 -17.24
N VAL A 313 -4.80 -8.60 -17.34
CA VAL A 313 -4.27 -9.76 -16.61
C VAL A 313 -3.04 -9.34 -15.83
N LEU A 314 -2.96 -9.75 -14.57
CA LEU A 314 -1.79 -9.59 -13.71
C LEU A 314 -1.11 -10.95 -13.56
N VAL A 315 0.17 -11.06 -13.91
CA VAL A 315 0.94 -12.33 -13.78
C VAL A 315 2.09 -12.13 -12.83
N THR A 316 2.16 -12.93 -11.77
CA THR A 316 3.11 -12.69 -10.68
C THR A 316 3.35 -13.94 -9.85
N ARG A 317 4.49 -14.01 -9.15
CA ARG A 317 4.65 -14.92 -8.00
C ARG A 317 3.79 -14.39 -6.84
N PRO A 318 3.37 -15.19 -5.85
CA PRO A 318 2.68 -14.66 -4.67
C PRO A 318 3.44 -13.47 -4.06
N PRO A 319 2.95 -12.24 -4.19
CA PRO A 319 3.64 -11.08 -3.66
C PRO A 319 3.43 -10.98 -2.14
N GLU A 320 4.19 -10.11 -1.50
CA GLU A 320 3.83 -9.68 -0.14
C GLU A 320 2.41 -9.08 -0.14
N PRO A 321 1.56 -9.40 0.86
CA PRO A 321 0.13 -9.05 0.80
C PRO A 321 -0.17 -7.56 0.62
N ASP A 322 0.71 -6.67 1.09
CA ASP A 322 0.57 -5.23 0.96
C ASP A 322 0.82 -4.70 -0.46
N LYS A 323 1.61 -5.44 -1.26
CA LYS A 323 1.84 -5.08 -2.66
C LYS A 323 0.65 -5.42 -3.55
N LEU A 324 -0.12 -6.45 -3.19
CA LEU A 324 -1.21 -6.94 -4.02
C LEU A 324 -2.28 -5.86 -4.31
N PRO A 325 -2.81 -5.10 -3.33
CA PRO A 325 -3.72 -3.99 -3.61
C PRO A 325 -3.11 -2.93 -4.54
N GLN A 326 -1.82 -2.63 -4.39
CA GLN A 326 -1.12 -1.68 -5.27
C GLN A 326 -1.03 -2.19 -6.71
N MET A 327 -0.73 -3.47 -6.87
CA MET A 327 -0.64 -4.16 -8.17
C MET A 327 -2.00 -4.22 -8.85
N LYS A 328 -3.04 -4.70 -8.14
CA LYS A 328 -4.44 -4.73 -8.65
C LYS A 328 -4.89 -3.33 -9.02
N GLY A 329 -4.58 -2.35 -8.16
CA GLY A 329 -4.84 -0.95 -8.40
C GLY A 329 -4.08 -0.34 -9.57
N ARG A 330 -3.13 -1.00 -10.25
CA ARG A 330 -2.57 -0.48 -11.51
C ARG A 330 -3.48 -0.74 -12.71
N LEU A 331 -4.27 -1.81 -12.66
CA LEU A 331 -5.23 -2.19 -13.69
C LEU A 331 -6.62 -1.66 -13.37
N ASP A 332 -7.04 -1.76 -12.11
CA ASP A 332 -8.40 -1.42 -11.66
C ASP A 332 -8.50 0.06 -11.26
N ARG A 333 -8.58 0.93 -12.27
CA ARG A 333 -8.68 2.40 -12.12
C ARG A 333 -9.65 3.00 -13.13
N PRO A 334 -10.05 4.29 -12.94
CA PRO A 334 -10.78 5.03 -13.97
C PRO A 334 -10.04 4.97 -15.31
N GLY A 335 -10.76 4.65 -16.39
CA GLY A 335 -10.18 4.42 -17.73
C GLY A 335 -9.97 2.95 -18.11
N GLN A 336 -10.08 2.02 -17.16
CA GLN A 336 -10.08 0.58 -17.46
C GLN A 336 -11.38 0.17 -18.18
N LEU A 337 -11.24 -0.44 -19.36
CA LEU A 337 -12.35 -0.83 -20.22
C LEU A 337 -12.85 -2.25 -19.95
N SER A 338 -12.03 -3.12 -19.36
CA SER A 338 -12.44 -4.48 -19.01
C SER A 338 -13.30 -4.49 -17.73
N ASN A 339 -14.41 -5.23 -17.75
CA ASN A 339 -15.25 -5.46 -16.57
C ASN A 339 -14.74 -6.64 -15.71
N GLN A 340 -13.95 -7.52 -16.32
CA GLN A 340 -13.33 -8.67 -15.67
C GLN A 340 -11.81 -8.52 -15.73
N LEU A 341 -11.17 -8.67 -14.59
CA LEU A 341 -9.72 -8.67 -14.44
C LEU A 341 -9.28 -10.05 -13.95
N GLU A 342 -8.10 -10.49 -14.36
CA GLU A 342 -7.55 -11.77 -13.93
C GLU A 342 -6.22 -11.57 -13.23
N ILE A 343 -5.98 -12.34 -12.18
CA ILE A 343 -4.65 -12.51 -11.60
C ILE A 343 -4.24 -13.97 -11.69
N ILE A 344 -3.02 -14.19 -12.18
CA ILE A 344 -2.41 -15.51 -12.33
C ILE A 344 -1.19 -15.56 -11.43
N TYR A 345 -1.26 -16.40 -10.41
CA TYR A 345 -0.15 -16.70 -9.52
C TYR A 345 0.67 -17.87 -10.06
N ILE A 346 1.98 -17.69 -10.21
CA ILE A 346 2.92 -18.79 -10.49
C ILE A 346 3.49 -19.24 -9.13
N LEU A 347 3.22 -20.47 -8.74
CA LEU A 347 3.51 -21.01 -7.41
C LEU A 347 4.23 -22.36 -7.49
N LEU A 348 5.31 -22.53 -6.73
CA LEU A 348 5.94 -23.83 -6.50
C LEU A 348 5.22 -24.62 -5.40
N GLU A 349 4.62 -25.75 -5.74
CA GLU A 349 3.94 -26.65 -4.80
C GLU A 349 4.88 -27.30 -3.80
N ASN A 350 4.38 -27.52 -2.58
CA ASN A 350 5.12 -28.16 -1.49
C ASN A 350 6.45 -27.43 -1.22
N THR A 351 6.42 -26.09 -1.25
CA THR A 351 7.56 -25.24 -0.92
C THR A 351 7.13 -24.10 -0.01
N ILE A 352 8.12 -23.38 0.51
CA ILE A 352 7.94 -22.15 1.30
C ILE A 352 7.11 -21.07 0.60
N GLU A 353 6.96 -21.09 -0.73
CA GLU A 353 6.11 -20.13 -1.43
C GLU A 353 4.62 -20.30 -1.07
N GLU A 354 4.19 -21.50 -0.68
CA GLU A 354 2.80 -21.73 -0.26
C GLU A 354 2.48 -20.97 1.03
N ALA A 355 3.47 -20.78 1.91
CA ALA A 355 3.31 -19.94 3.09
C ALA A 355 3.09 -18.47 2.69
N THR A 356 3.75 -17.98 1.64
CA THR A 356 3.52 -16.62 1.11
C THR A 356 2.13 -16.49 0.51
N TYR A 357 1.68 -17.48 -0.26
CA TYR A 357 0.33 -17.50 -0.82
C TYR A 357 -0.75 -17.55 0.28
N LEU A 358 -0.55 -18.35 1.34
CA LEU A 358 -1.44 -18.41 2.50
C LEU A 358 -1.57 -17.04 3.20
N ARG A 359 -0.50 -16.25 3.26
CA ARG A 359 -0.55 -14.89 3.84
C ARG A 359 -1.46 -13.96 3.04
N ILE A 360 -1.52 -14.11 1.72
CA ILE A 360 -2.44 -13.35 0.86
C ILE A 360 -3.89 -13.72 1.20
N ASP A 361 -4.18 -15.02 1.32
CA ASP A 361 -5.52 -15.51 1.71
C ASP A 361 -5.94 -14.98 3.10
N LEU A 362 -5.04 -15.01 4.08
CA LEU A 362 -5.28 -14.42 5.41
C LEU A 362 -5.60 -12.92 5.34
N CYS A 363 -4.90 -12.16 4.50
CA CYS A 363 -5.20 -10.75 4.26
C CYS A 363 -6.56 -10.53 3.62
N ASN A 364 -6.91 -11.33 2.61
CA ASN A 364 -8.21 -11.24 1.95
C ASN A 364 -9.34 -11.54 2.92
N LYS A 365 -9.19 -12.57 3.78
CA LYS A 365 -10.12 -12.89 4.86
C LYS A 365 -10.25 -11.77 5.89
N PHE A 366 -9.13 -11.14 6.26
CA PHE A 366 -9.18 -9.97 7.14
C PHE A 366 -10.00 -8.84 6.50
N TYR A 367 -9.72 -8.52 5.24
CA TYR A 367 -10.43 -7.47 4.52
C TYR A 367 -11.94 -7.78 4.40
N SER A 368 -12.31 -9.01 4.05
CA SER A 368 -13.71 -9.42 3.94
C SER A 368 -14.45 -9.41 5.27
N ASN A 369 -13.78 -9.79 6.37
CA ASN A 369 -14.44 -9.96 7.65
C ASN A 369 -14.46 -8.67 8.49
N HIS A 370 -13.48 -7.78 8.32
CA HIS A 370 -13.32 -6.60 9.18
C HIS A 370 -13.48 -5.27 8.44
N ILE A 371 -13.02 -5.15 7.19
CA ILE A 371 -13.00 -3.86 6.46
C ILE A 371 -14.25 -3.69 5.59
N MET A 372 -14.63 -4.72 4.83
CA MET A 372 -15.82 -4.72 3.97
C MET A 372 -17.11 -4.38 4.73
N PRO A 373 -17.39 -4.96 5.91
CA PRO A 373 -18.63 -4.66 6.64
C PRO A 373 -18.78 -3.18 7.01
N ILE A 374 -17.68 -2.46 7.27
CA ILE A 374 -17.70 -1.03 7.60
C ILE A 374 -18.28 -0.20 6.44
N SER A 375 -17.95 -0.59 5.19
CA SER A 375 -18.45 0.09 4.00
C SER A 375 -19.89 -0.27 3.65
N GLU A 376 -20.29 -1.53 3.91
CA GLU A 376 -21.60 -2.04 3.54
C GLU A 376 -22.67 -1.78 4.60
N PHE A 377 -22.31 -1.63 5.88
CA PHE A 377 -23.24 -1.44 6.99
C PHE A 377 -24.22 -0.29 6.75
N TYR A 378 -23.73 0.89 6.36
CA TYR A 378 -24.60 2.04 6.08
C TYR A 378 -25.44 1.87 4.81
N SER A 379 -24.93 1.10 3.84
CA SER A 379 -25.64 0.80 2.59
C SER A 379 -26.77 -0.21 2.81
N LEU A 380 -26.59 -1.14 3.75
CA LEU A 380 -27.54 -2.16 4.16
C LEU A 380 -28.58 -1.62 5.14
N ALA A 381 -28.21 -0.70 6.03
CA ALA A 381 -29.11 -0.09 7.01
C ALA A 381 -30.13 0.89 6.40
N LEU A 382 -29.92 1.31 5.13
CA LEU A 382 -30.80 2.20 4.38
C LEU A 382 -31.68 1.47 3.35
N LYS A 383 -31.62 0.14 3.29
CA LYS A 383 -32.58 -0.71 2.58
C LYS A 383 -33.60 -1.23 3.58
#